data_AF-A0A2E4IER9-F1
#
_entry.id   AF-A0A2E4IER9-F1
#
_cell.length_a   1.000
_cell.length_b   1.000
_cell.length_c   1.000
_cell.angle_alpha   90.00
_cell.angle_beta   90.00
_cell.angle_gamma   90.00
#
_symmetry.space_group_name_H-M   'P 1'
#
loop_
_entity.id
_entity.type
_entity.pdbx_description
1 polymer ?
#
loop_
_entity_poly.entity_id
_entity_poly.type
_entity_poly.pdbx_seq_one_letter_code
_entity_poly.pdbx_strand_id
1 'polypeptide(L)'
;MKIPEHLNKPLLEQLADQADSDDFLVMRGSALGYGLLEDMEKRNEYIQKFIDTPKPELLGNELARELQARAVGMLLLDQKATDSLDQAKKLFETELEKALPNLPEDIAIDVATEPLKMARQSRSGLMENAFLRKEWKTCVNEAEHGRSIIPDYLLYQPHREGYPIEFVAKGMDNSNMDLVTKGVEMQEEFLQYVIEVGYLKPWEEAYFVSYAISLISRNLVE
;
A
#
# COMPACT_ATOMS: atom_id res chain seq x y z
N MET A 1 2.00 8.39 13.69
CA MET A 1 2.90 8.97 12.67
C MET A 1 2.58 10.43 12.71
N LYS A 2 3.58 11.27 12.94
CA LYS A 2 3.37 12.70 13.05
C LYS A 2 4.07 13.35 11.88
N ILE A 3 3.34 14.05 11.04
CA ILE A 3 3.97 14.88 10.02
C ILE A 3 4.87 15.92 10.71
N PRO A 4 6.09 16.16 10.21
CA PRO A 4 6.93 17.23 10.70
C PRO A 4 6.19 18.58 10.67
N GLU A 5 6.26 19.37 11.75
CA GLU A 5 5.48 20.61 11.90
C GLU A 5 5.65 21.59 10.72
N HIS A 6 6.85 21.63 10.13
CA HIS A 6 7.15 22.50 9.00
C HIS A 6 6.39 22.10 7.71
N LEU A 7 5.85 20.88 7.62
CA LEU A 7 5.04 20.41 6.50
C LEU A 7 3.53 20.67 6.67
N ASN A 8 3.06 21.02 7.88
CA ASN A 8 1.63 21.20 8.16
C ASN A 8 1.01 22.28 7.28
N LYS A 9 1.63 23.47 7.23
CA LYS A 9 1.12 24.61 6.47
C LYS A 9 1.13 24.36 4.96
N PRO A 10 2.24 23.91 4.35
CA PRO A 10 2.26 23.56 2.92
C PRO A 10 1.21 22.50 2.55
N LEU A 11 1.02 21.48 3.39
CA LEU A 11 0.02 20.44 3.14
C LEU A 11 -1.40 21.00 3.16
N LEU A 12 -1.74 21.86 4.13
CA LEU A 12 -3.06 22.51 4.18
C LEU A 12 -3.32 23.40 2.97
N GLU A 13 -2.32 24.16 2.52
CA GLU A 13 -2.42 24.99 1.30
C GLU A 13 -2.69 24.11 0.07
N GLN A 14 -1.97 23.00 -0.09
CA GLN A 14 -2.18 22.05 -1.19
C GLN A 14 -3.58 21.40 -1.16
N LEU A 15 -4.05 21.00 0.02
CA LEU A 15 -5.39 20.41 0.17
C LEU A 15 -6.49 21.42 -0.18
N ALA A 16 -6.29 22.70 0.12
CA ALA A 16 -7.22 23.76 -0.24
C ALA A 16 -7.22 24.03 -1.75
N ASP A 17 -6.04 24.08 -2.38
CA ASP A 17 -5.91 24.28 -3.83
C ASP A 17 -6.56 23.16 -4.65
N GLN A 18 -6.66 21.95 -4.08
CA GLN A 18 -7.20 20.74 -4.70
C GLN A 18 -8.65 20.43 -4.32
N ALA A 19 -9.29 21.27 -3.50
CA ALA A 19 -10.57 20.96 -2.86
C ALA A 19 -11.71 20.68 -3.85
N ASP A 20 -11.71 21.39 -4.99
CA ASP A 20 -12.75 21.32 -6.02
C ASP A 20 -12.44 20.34 -7.16
N SER A 21 -11.35 19.55 -7.05
CA SER A 21 -10.97 18.59 -8.09
C SER A 21 -11.92 17.39 -8.13
N ASP A 22 -12.28 16.97 -9.34
CA ASP A 22 -13.04 15.76 -9.63
C ASP A 22 -12.15 14.53 -9.94
N ASP A 23 -10.82 14.71 -9.91
CA ASP A 23 -9.86 13.64 -10.17
C ASP A 23 -9.78 12.68 -8.97
N PHE A 24 -9.99 11.38 -9.24
CA PHE A 24 -9.97 10.33 -8.22
C PHE A 24 -8.60 10.20 -7.53
N LEU A 25 -7.50 10.49 -8.23
CA LEU A 25 -6.14 10.52 -7.67
C LEU A 25 -6.02 11.65 -6.64
N VAL A 26 -6.59 12.81 -6.95
CA VAL A 26 -6.61 13.97 -6.05
C VAL A 26 -7.49 13.71 -4.83
N MET A 27 -8.64 13.05 -4.99
CA MET A 27 -9.48 12.65 -3.85
C MET A 27 -8.76 11.68 -2.92
N ARG A 28 -8.13 10.64 -3.49
CA ARG A 28 -7.32 9.66 -2.75
C ARG A 28 -6.14 10.32 -2.03
N GLY A 29 -5.48 11.25 -2.71
CA GLY A 29 -4.40 12.04 -2.13
C GLY A 29 -4.86 12.96 -1.00
N SER A 30 -5.99 13.64 -1.20
CA SER A 30 -6.60 14.48 -0.17
C SER A 30 -6.94 13.67 1.07
N ALA A 31 -7.51 12.46 0.91
CA ALA A 31 -7.76 11.55 2.01
C ALA A 31 -6.48 11.21 2.80
N LEU A 32 -5.37 10.89 2.11
CA LEU A 32 -4.07 10.68 2.76
C LEU A 32 -3.63 11.93 3.53
N GLY A 33 -3.70 13.11 2.91
CA GLY A 33 -3.27 14.37 3.51
C GLY A 33 -4.04 14.73 4.78
N TYR A 34 -5.38 14.67 4.75
CA TYR A 34 -6.20 14.89 5.94
C TYR A 34 -5.96 13.82 7.01
N GLY A 35 -5.73 12.57 6.61
CA GLY A 35 -5.36 11.50 7.53
C GLY A 35 -4.04 11.77 8.26
N LEU A 36 -3.03 12.29 7.55
CA LEU A 36 -1.75 12.69 8.12
C LEU A 36 -1.85 13.92 9.05
N LEU A 37 -2.84 14.78 8.82
CA LEU A 37 -3.19 15.91 9.68
C LEU A 37 -4.09 15.51 10.87
N GLU A 38 -4.40 14.22 11.02
CA GLU A 38 -5.31 13.67 12.03
C GLU A 38 -6.77 14.20 11.92
N ASP A 39 -7.15 14.78 10.78
CA ASP A 39 -8.52 15.19 10.47
C ASP A 39 -9.31 14.00 9.88
N MET A 40 -9.82 13.16 10.77
CA MET A 40 -10.52 11.94 10.38
C MET A 40 -11.85 12.18 9.69
N GLU A 41 -12.52 13.30 9.98
CA GLU A 41 -13.79 13.67 9.33
C GLU A 41 -13.54 13.98 7.86
N LYS A 42 -12.59 14.87 7.56
CA LYS A 42 -12.22 15.20 6.18
C LYS A 42 -11.60 14.03 5.45
N ARG A 43 -10.74 13.25 6.12
CA ARG A 43 -10.21 12.00 5.56
C ARG A 43 -11.35 11.12 5.07
N ASN A 44 -12.33 10.84 5.91
CA ASN A 44 -13.45 9.96 5.57
C ASN A 44 -14.31 10.53 4.44
N GLU A 45 -14.57 11.84 4.45
CA GLU A 45 -15.27 12.54 3.37
C GLU A 45 -14.59 12.29 2.01
N TYR A 46 -13.27 12.49 1.94
CA TYR A 46 -12.50 12.28 0.70
C TYR A 46 -12.37 10.81 0.30
N ILE A 47 -12.26 9.88 1.26
CA ILE A 47 -12.30 8.44 0.96
C ILE A 47 -13.64 8.08 0.31
N GLN A 48 -14.76 8.57 0.84
CA GLN A 48 -16.08 8.29 0.28
C GLN A 48 -16.20 8.86 -1.14
N LYS A 49 -15.81 10.13 -1.35
CA LYS A 49 -15.78 10.73 -2.69
C LYS A 49 -14.94 9.90 -3.67
N PHE A 50 -13.75 9.45 -3.25
CA PHE A 50 -12.88 8.60 -4.06
C PHE A 50 -13.56 7.28 -4.45
N ILE A 51 -14.15 6.56 -3.49
CA ILE A 51 -14.84 5.28 -3.74
C ILE A 51 -16.01 5.46 -4.72
N ASP A 52 -16.74 6.57 -4.62
CA ASP A 52 -17.91 6.89 -5.44
C ASP A 52 -17.57 7.36 -6.85
N THR A 53 -16.30 7.67 -7.13
CA THR A 53 -15.87 8.00 -8.51
C THR A 53 -16.08 6.80 -9.44
N PRO A 54 -16.41 7.02 -10.72
CA PRO A 54 -16.44 5.96 -11.71
C PRO A 54 -15.09 5.22 -11.75
N LYS A 55 -15.13 3.90 -11.97
CA LYS A 55 -13.91 3.12 -12.16
C LYS A 55 -13.18 3.64 -13.42
N PRO A 56 -11.88 3.96 -13.33
CA PRO A 56 -11.13 4.41 -14.49
C PRO A 56 -10.89 3.26 -15.49
N GLU A 57 -10.63 3.61 -16.75
CA GLU A 57 -10.30 2.65 -17.82
C GLU A 57 -8.84 2.16 -17.71
N LEU A 58 -8.53 1.45 -16.63
CA LEU A 58 -7.22 0.83 -16.37
C LEU A 58 -7.25 -0.66 -16.68
N LEU A 59 -6.08 -1.27 -16.87
CA LEU A 59 -5.93 -2.71 -17.12
C LEU A 59 -4.80 -3.33 -16.28
N GLY A 60 -4.79 -4.66 -16.18
CA GLY A 60 -3.71 -5.42 -15.53
C GLY A 60 -3.42 -4.95 -14.09
N ASN A 61 -2.14 -4.76 -13.79
CA ASN A 61 -1.67 -4.34 -12.47
C ASN A 61 -2.19 -2.94 -12.07
N GLU A 62 -2.38 -2.03 -13.02
CA GLU A 62 -2.88 -0.67 -12.72
C GLU A 62 -4.32 -0.73 -12.20
N LEU A 63 -5.19 -1.51 -12.87
CA LEU A 63 -6.55 -1.74 -12.40
C LEU A 63 -6.57 -2.49 -11.06
N ALA A 64 -5.69 -3.48 -10.90
CA ALA A 64 -5.58 -4.23 -9.65
C ALA A 64 -5.22 -3.32 -8.47
N ARG A 65 -4.26 -2.41 -8.66
CA ARG A 65 -3.85 -1.41 -7.66
C ARG A 65 -4.96 -0.42 -7.34
N GLU A 66 -5.69 0.04 -8.35
CA GLU A 66 -6.83 0.93 -8.13
C GLU A 66 -7.96 0.25 -7.35
N LEU A 67 -8.28 -1.01 -7.67
CA LEU A 67 -9.25 -1.80 -6.91
C LEU A 67 -8.80 -2.03 -5.47
N GLN A 68 -7.52 -2.27 -5.25
CA GLN A 68 -6.93 -2.40 -3.92
C GLN A 68 -6.99 -1.09 -3.13
N ALA A 69 -6.69 0.05 -3.76
CA ALA A 69 -6.83 1.37 -3.16
C ALA A 69 -8.28 1.65 -2.73
N ARG A 70 -9.26 1.33 -3.58
CA ARG A 70 -10.68 1.42 -3.21
C ARG A 70 -11.04 0.48 -2.06
N ALA A 71 -10.55 -0.76 -2.10
CA ALA A 71 -10.78 -1.74 -1.05
C ALA A 71 -10.28 -1.25 0.31
N VAL A 72 -9.07 -0.68 0.39
CA VAL A 72 -8.57 -0.15 1.67
C VAL A 72 -9.36 1.06 2.13
N GLY A 73 -9.81 1.93 1.21
CA GLY A 73 -10.71 3.02 1.54
C GLY A 73 -12.01 2.52 2.17
N MET A 74 -12.63 1.49 1.58
CA MET A 74 -13.82 0.86 2.13
C MET A 74 -13.57 0.28 3.52
N LEU A 75 -12.44 -0.40 3.73
CA LEU A 75 -12.06 -0.93 5.05
C LEU A 75 -11.87 0.17 6.10
N LEU A 76 -11.27 1.31 5.74
CA LEU A 76 -11.11 2.46 6.64
C LEU A 76 -12.44 3.16 7.00
N LEU A 77 -13.49 2.94 6.19
CA LEU A 77 -14.85 3.40 6.44
C LEU A 77 -15.76 2.31 7.05
N ASP A 78 -15.18 1.20 7.51
CA ASP A 78 -15.91 0.04 8.04
C ASP A 78 -16.91 -0.58 7.04
N GLN A 79 -16.63 -0.45 5.74
CA GLN A 79 -17.44 -1.00 4.65
C GLN A 79 -16.86 -2.33 4.15
N LYS A 80 -17.71 -3.17 3.53
CA LYS A 80 -17.29 -4.48 2.99
C LYS A 80 -16.46 -4.31 1.71
N ALA A 81 -15.21 -4.75 1.74
CA ALA A 81 -14.27 -4.64 0.61
C ALA A 81 -14.05 -5.93 -0.21
N THR A 82 -14.74 -7.03 0.12
CA THR A 82 -14.45 -8.38 -0.42
C THR A 82 -14.42 -8.44 -1.94
N ASP A 83 -15.40 -7.83 -2.61
CA ASP A 83 -15.52 -7.91 -4.07
C ASP A 83 -14.35 -7.21 -4.78
N SER A 84 -13.94 -6.04 -4.28
CA SER A 84 -12.79 -5.28 -4.78
C SER A 84 -11.48 -6.05 -4.55
N LEU A 85 -11.31 -6.66 -3.36
CA LEU A 85 -10.15 -7.48 -3.04
C LEU A 85 -10.08 -8.74 -3.91
N ASP A 86 -11.21 -9.43 -4.14
CA ASP A 86 -11.28 -10.61 -5.01
C ASP A 86 -10.91 -10.27 -6.47
N GLN A 87 -11.42 -9.14 -6.99
CA GLN A 87 -11.09 -8.69 -8.35
C GLN A 87 -9.62 -8.29 -8.47
N ALA A 88 -9.10 -7.51 -7.51
CA ALA A 88 -7.68 -7.13 -7.48
C ALA A 88 -6.78 -8.36 -7.43
N LYS A 89 -7.12 -9.35 -6.58
CA LYS A 89 -6.36 -10.60 -6.44
C LYS A 89 -6.25 -11.34 -7.78
N LYS A 90 -7.39 -11.57 -8.45
CA LYS A 90 -7.43 -12.26 -9.74
C LYS A 90 -6.60 -11.55 -10.82
N LEU A 91 -6.64 -10.23 -10.85
CA LEU A 91 -5.83 -9.44 -11.79
C LEU A 91 -4.34 -9.58 -11.48
N PHE A 92 -3.93 -9.47 -10.22
CA PHE A 92 -2.52 -9.68 -9.85
C PHE A 92 -2.05 -11.11 -10.16
N GLU A 93 -2.85 -12.14 -9.89
CA GLU A 93 -2.53 -13.53 -10.25
C GLU A 93 -2.36 -13.68 -11.77
N THR A 94 -3.28 -13.10 -12.56
CA THR A 94 -3.24 -13.14 -14.03
C THR A 94 -1.99 -12.46 -14.59
N GLU A 95 -1.65 -11.27 -14.09
CA GLU A 95 -0.46 -10.53 -14.55
C GLU A 95 0.84 -11.21 -14.12
N LEU A 96 0.86 -11.79 -12.92
CA LEU A 96 1.98 -12.59 -12.45
C LEU A 96 2.20 -13.81 -13.35
N GLU A 97 1.15 -14.57 -13.67
CA GLU A 97 1.23 -15.74 -14.55
C GLU A 97 1.78 -15.39 -15.94
N LYS A 98 1.46 -14.21 -16.48
CA LYS A 98 2.03 -13.70 -17.74
C LYS A 98 3.52 -13.35 -17.63
N ALA A 99 3.92 -12.79 -16.49
CA ALA A 99 5.27 -12.29 -16.27
C ALA A 99 6.28 -13.41 -15.96
N LEU A 100 5.89 -14.41 -15.17
CA LEU A 100 6.78 -15.45 -14.65
C LEU A 100 7.62 -16.18 -15.73
N PRO A 101 7.08 -16.59 -16.90
CA PRO A 101 7.87 -17.28 -17.92
C PRO A 101 8.96 -16.42 -18.57
N ASN A 102 8.87 -15.10 -18.44
CA ASN A 102 9.75 -14.13 -19.11
C ASN A 102 10.64 -13.38 -18.11
N LEU A 103 10.76 -13.87 -16.88
CA LEU A 103 11.68 -13.29 -15.91
C LEU A 103 13.13 -13.47 -16.37
N PRO A 104 14.01 -12.48 -16.13
CA PRO A 104 15.42 -12.62 -16.45
C PRO A 104 16.08 -13.70 -15.60
N GLU A 105 17.07 -14.38 -16.16
CA GLU A 105 17.86 -15.39 -15.44
C GLU A 105 18.72 -14.74 -14.34
N ASP A 106 19.28 -13.56 -14.59
CA ASP A 106 20.05 -12.79 -13.61
C ASP A 106 19.31 -11.50 -13.18
N ILE A 107 18.50 -11.63 -12.15
CA ILE A 107 17.71 -10.55 -11.56
C ILE A 107 18.59 -9.43 -10.98
N ALA A 108 19.85 -9.71 -10.62
CA ALA A 108 20.76 -8.70 -10.07
C ALA A 108 21.29 -7.75 -11.15
N ILE A 109 21.40 -8.23 -12.39
CA ILE A 109 21.83 -7.41 -13.54
C ILE A 109 20.61 -6.77 -14.22
N ASP A 110 19.53 -7.54 -14.42
CA ASP A 110 18.39 -7.16 -15.26
C ASP A 110 17.21 -6.53 -14.49
N VAL A 111 17.53 -5.66 -13.54
CA VAL A 111 16.57 -5.13 -12.53
C VAL A 111 15.38 -4.33 -13.06
N ALA A 112 15.35 -3.97 -14.34
CA ALA A 112 14.38 -3.05 -14.91
C ALA A 112 13.63 -3.62 -16.13
N THR A 113 13.62 -4.94 -16.33
CA THR A 113 12.81 -5.55 -17.40
C THR A 113 11.32 -5.45 -17.08
N GLU A 114 10.49 -5.26 -18.11
CA GLU A 114 9.03 -5.18 -17.94
C GLU A 114 8.43 -6.41 -17.25
N PRO A 115 8.78 -7.67 -17.60
CA PRO A 115 8.29 -8.84 -16.87
C PRO A 115 8.63 -8.79 -15.37
N LEU A 116 9.84 -8.35 -15.01
CA LEU A 116 10.26 -8.25 -13.63
C LEU A 116 9.50 -7.15 -12.88
N LYS A 117 9.27 -5.99 -13.51
CA LYS A 117 8.43 -4.91 -12.96
C LYS A 117 7.01 -5.40 -12.73
N MET A 118 6.42 -6.08 -13.71
CA MET A 118 5.08 -6.66 -13.60
C MET A 118 5.00 -7.65 -12.45
N ALA A 119 5.91 -8.64 -12.39
CA ALA A 119 5.92 -9.65 -11.33
C ALA A 119 6.09 -9.04 -9.93
N ARG A 120 6.97 -8.04 -9.77
CA ARG A 120 7.16 -7.34 -8.48
C ARG A 120 5.89 -6.61 -8.04
N GLN A 121 5.25 -5.87 -8.94
CA GLN A 121 4.00 -5.18 -8.64
C GLN A 121 2.90 -6.17 -8.27
N SER A 122 2.79 -7.29 -8.98
CA SER A 122 1.81 -8.33 -8.70
C SER A 122 2.06 -9.02 -7.35
N ARG A 123 3.31 -9.38 -7.03
CA ARG A 123 3.68 -9.99 -5.73
C ARG A 123 3.41 -9.08 -4.55
N SER A 124 3.84 -7.81 -4.61
CA SER A 124 3.52 -6.84 -3.54
C SER A 124 2.00 -6.64 -3.42
N GLY A 125 1.29 -6.58 -4.54
CA GLY A 125 -0.18 -6.49 -4.55
C GLY A 125 -0.85 -7.69 -3.88
N LEU A 126 -0.40 -8.92 -4.17
CA LEU A 126 -0.91 -10.15 -3.57
C LEU A 126 -0.61 -10.25 -2.07
N MET A 127 0.60 -9.87 -1.66
CA MET A 127 1.00 -9.80 -0.25
C MET A 127 0.08 -8.85 0.53
N GLU A 128 -0.08 -7.62 0.05
CA GLU A 128 -0.96 -6.62 0.66
C GLU A 128 -2.43 -7.07 0.65
N ASN A 129 -2.91 -7.67 -0.44
CA ASN A 129 -4.29 -8.17 -0.54
C ASN A 129 -4.55 -9.29 0.48
N ALA A 130 -3.62 -10.24 0.61
CA ALA A 130 -3.69 -11.28 1.63
C ALA A 130 -3.72 -10.70 3.05
N PHE A 131 -2.89 -9.68 3.32
CA PHE A 131 -2.90 -8.96 4.60
C PHE A 131 -4.28 -8.34 4.90
N LEU A 132 -4.84 -7.60 3.94
CA LEU A 132 -6.14 -6.94 4.09
C LEU A 132 -7.30 -7.93 4.27
N ARG A 133 -7.16 -9.15 3.75
CA ARG A 133 -8.11 -10.25 3.93
C ARG A 133 -7.88 -11.05 5.21
N LYS A 134 -6.84 -10.72 5.99
CA LYS A 134 -6.41 -11.48 7.18
C LYS A 134 -5.98 -12.91 6.86
N GLU A 135 -5.50 -13.14 5.64
CA GLU A 135 -4.93 -14.40 5.18
C GLU A 135 -3.41 -14.44 5.50
N TRP A 136 -3.09 -14.51 6.80
CA TRP A 136 -1.73 -14.26 7.31
C TRP A 136 -0.66 -15.14 6.67
N LYS A 137 -0.86 -16.45 6.66
CA LYS A 137 0.06 -17.39 6.01
C LYS A 137 0.28 -17.08 4.52
N THR A 138 -0.79 -16.69 3.80
CA THR A 138 -0.68 -16.29 2.39
C THR A 138 0.15 -15.03 2.25
N CYS A 139 -0.06 -14.02 3.10
CA CYS A 139 0.75 -12.79 3.12
C CYS A 139 2.24 -13.12 3.30
N VAL A 140 2.57 -14.00 4.25
CA VAL A 140 3.96 -14.42 4.50
C VAL A 140 4.58 -15.09 3.27
N ASN A 141 3.87 -16.03 2.63
CA ASN A 141 4.38 -16.71 1.44
C ASN A 141 4.61 -15.74 0.28
N GLU A 142 3.68 -14.79 0.07
CA GLU A 142 3.82 -13.77 -0.98
C GLU A 142 4.97 -12.79 -0.70
N ALA A 143 5.22 -12.46 0.56
CA ALA A 143 6.39 -11.67 0.95
C ALA A 143 7.71 -12.37 0.61
N GLU A 144 7.82 -13.66 0.91
CA GLU A 144 8.99 -14.48 0.59
C GLU A 144 9.20 -14.59 -0.93
N HIS A 145 8.13 -14.82 -1.69
CA HIS A 145 8.19 -14.81 -3.15
C HIS A 145 8.50 -13.43 -3.74
N GLY A 146 8.04 -12.35 -3.10
CA GLY A 146 8.34 -10.98 -3.50
C GLY A 146 9.83 -10.65 -3.36
N ARG A 147 10.44 -11.06 -2.24
CA ARG A 147 11.88 -10.86 -2.00
C ARG A 147 12.75 -11.65 -2.97
N SER A 148 12.34 -12.84 -3.41
CA SER A 148 13.15 -13.64 -4.35
C SER A 148 13.32 -13.01 -5.73
N ILE A 149 12.51 -12.02 -6.09
CA ILE A 149 12.57 -11.30 -7.37
C ILE A 149 13.05 -9.85 -7.24
N ILE A 150 13.59 -9.47 -6.08
CA ILE A 150 14.17 -8.13 -5.83
C ILE A 150 15.60 -8.31 -5.29
N PRO A 151 16.62 -7.72 -5.94
CA PRO A 151 17.97 -7.74 -5.39
C PRO A 151 18.05 -7.04 -4.04
N ASP A 152 18.85 -7.60 -3.13
CA ASP A 152 19.03 -7.09 -1.75
C ASP A 152 19.44 -5.62 -1.69
N TYR A 153 20.21 -5.14 -2.69
CA TYR A 153 20.66 -3.75 -2.71
C TYR A 153 19.55 -2.75 -3.06
N LEU A 154 18.45 -3.20 -3.67
CA LEU A 154 17.26 -2.37 -3.95
C LEU A 154 16.27 -2.36 -2.78
N LEU A 155 16.43 -3.26 -1.81
CA LEU A 155 15.61 -3.26 -0.60
C LEU A 155 16.12 -2.18 0.37
N TYR A 156 15.20 -1.31 0.78
CA TYR A 156 15.39 -0.42 1.94
C TYR A 156 15.78 -1.26 3.16
N GLN A 157 16.66 -0.77 4.04
CA GLN A 157 17.32 -1.62 5.05
C GLN A 157 16.34 -2.45 5.91
N PRO A 158 15.25 -1.90 6.47
CA PRO A 158 14.19 -2.68 7.11
C PRO A 158 13.62 -3.81 6.25
N HIS A 159 13.44 -3.57 4.95
CA HIS A 159 12.94 -4.57 4.00
C HIS A 159 13.93 -5.68 3.68
N ARG A 160 15.23 -5.52 4.01
CA ARG A 160 16.22 -6.60 3.92
C ARG A 160 15.98 -7.67 4.98
N GLU A 161 15.44 -7.31 6.14
CA GLU A 161 15.03 -8.26 7.17
C GLU A 161 13.68 -8.93 6.85
N GLY A 162 12.83 -8.23 6.10
CA GLY A 162 11.50 -8.68 5.66
C GLY A 162 10.56 -7.48 5.50
N TYR A 163 9.43 -7.67 4.83
CA TYR A 163 8.45 -6.57 4.69
C TYR A 163 7.79 -6.24 6.04
N PRO A 164 7.47 -4.98 6.36
CA PRO A 164 6.78 -4.66 7.62
C PRO A 164 5.50 -5.48 7.82
N ILE A 165 4.68 -5.64 6.77
CA ILE A 165 3.46 -6.46 6.83
C ILE A 165 3.72 -7.96 6.91
N GLU A 166 4.90 -8.44 6.50
CA GLU A 166 5.34 -9.82 6.70
C GLU A 166 5.55 -10.09 8.19
N PHE A 167 6.16 -9.15 8.93
CA PHE A 167 6.34 -9.28 10.38
C PHE A 167 5.00 -9.28 11.12
N VAL A 168 4.09 -8.37 10.76
CA VAL A 168 2.74 -8.34 11.33
C VAL A 168 2.01 -9.66 11.03
N ALA A 169 2.01 -10.12 9.77
CA ALA A 169 1.36 -11.37 9.40
C ALA A 169 1.98 -12.59 10.11
N LYS A 170 3.32 -12.68 10.20
CA LYS A 170 4.02 -13.74 10.95
C LYS A 170 3.64 -13.73 12.43
N GLY A 171 3.55 -12.55 13.03
CA GLY A 171 3.09 -12.38 14.41
C GLY A 171 1.66 -12.86 14.59
N MET A 172 0.74 -12.45 13.71
CA MET A 172 -0.67 -12.86 13.75
C MET A 172 -0.87 -14.37 13.52
N ASP A 173 -0.13 -14.97 12.58
CA ASP A 173 -0.21 -16.41 12.29
C ASP A 173 0.32 -17.28 13.45
N ASN A 174 1.35 -16.80 14.15
CA ASN A 174 2.00 -17.53 15.24
C ASN A 174 1.61 -17.05 16.65
N SER A 175 0.64 -16.15 16.76
CA SER A 175 0.24 -15.52 18.04
C SER A 175 1.42 -14.86 18.80
N ASN A 176 2.34 -14.23 18.08
CA ASN A 176 3.52 -13.57 18.62
C ASN A 176 3.39 -12.05 18.47
N MET A 177 2.98 -11.38 19.55
CA MET A 177 2.75 -9.94 19.57
C MET A 177 4.02 -9.11 19.45
N ASP A 178 5.18 -9.61 19.89
CA ASP A 178 6.45 -8.90 19.72
C ASP A 178 6.77 -8.70 18.22
N LEU A 179 6.46 -9.71 17.40
CA LEU A 179 6.60 -9.61 15.94
C LEU A 179 5.56 -8.65 15.32
N VAL A 180 4.33 -8.63 15.86
CA VAL A 180 3.30 -7.68 15.43
C VAL A 180 3.79 -6.25 15.69
N THR A 181 4.20 -5.94 16.92
CA THR A 181 4.72 -4.63 17.31
C THR A 181 5.92 -4.22 16.47
N LYS A 182 6.91 -5.11 16.28
CA LYS A 182 8.05 -4.84 15.39
C LYS A 182 7.60 -4.49 13.97
N GLY A 183 6.66 -5.23 13.41
CA GLY A 183 6.13 -4.96 12.07
C GLY A 183 5.41 -3.61 11.97
N VAL A 184 4.66 -3.22 13.01
CA VAL A 184 4.04 -1.89 13.09
C VAL A 184 5.10 -0.79 13.13
N GLU A 185 6.11 -0.91 14.00
CA GLU A 185 7.22 0.04 14.11
C GLU A 185 7.95 0.21 12.77
N MET A 186 8.29 -0.89 12.09
CA MET A 186 8.93 -0.86 10.77
C MET A 186 8.08 -0.14 9.71
N GLN A 187 6.75 -0.32 9.73
CA GLN A 187 5.85 0.35 8.80
C GLN A 187 5.80 1.86 9.07
N GLU A 188 5.83 2.26 10.34
CA GLU A 188 5.87 3.66 10.73
C GLU A 188 7.18 4.33 10.35
N GLU A 189 8.32 3.69 10.61
CA GLU A 189 9.64 4.16 10.19
C GLU A 189 9.71 4.36 8.67
N PHE A 190 9.20 3.40 7.90
CA PHE A 190 9.15 3.51 6.45
C PHE A 190 8.33 4.72 5.98
N LEU A 191 7.12 4.88 6.50
CA LEU A 191 6.25 5.99 6.10
C LEU A 191 6.79 7.35 6.56
N GLN A 192 7.40 7.41 7.74
CA GLN A 192 8.10 8.60 8.23
C GLN A 192 9.26 8.97 7.31
N TYR A 193 10.10 8.00 6.93
CA TYR A 193 11.21 8.22 6.00
C TYR A 193 10.72 8.79 4.66
N VAL A 194 9.67 8.20 4.09
CA VAL A 194 9.07 8.64 2.82
C VAL A 194 8.57 10.09 2.90
N ILE A 195 7.93 10.48 4.01
CA ILE A 195 7.48 11.85 4.25
C ILE A 195 8.67 12.81 4.33
N GLU A 196 9.70 12.45 5.10
CA GLU A 196 10.86 13.30 5.38
C GLU A 196 11.74 13.56 4.15
N VAL A 197 11.93 12.55 3.29
CA VAL A 197 12.72 12.72 2.06
C VAL A 197 11.97 13.45 0.95
N GLY A 198 10.78 13.99 1.23
CA GLY A 198 10.07 14.92 0.36
C GLY A 198 9.13 14.25 -0.66
N TYR A 199 8.74 13.00 -0.46
CA TYR A 199 7.67 12.36 -1.25
C TYR A 199 6.27 12.69 -0.74
N LEU A 200 6.10 13.72 0.08
CA LEU A 200 4.78 14.26 0.41
C LEU A 200 4.19 14.93 -0.83
N LYS A 201 3.70 14.09 -1.72
CA LYS A 201 2.88 14.44 -2.86
C LYS A 201 1.65 13.56 -2.74
N PRO A 202 0.66 13.97 -1.93
CA PRO A 202 -0.52 13.15 -1.69
C PRO A 202 -1.19 12.71 -3.00
N TRP A 203 -1.10 13.52 -4.07
CA TRP A 203 -1.60 13.22 -5.42
C TRP A 203 -0.79 12.18 -6.21
N GLU A 204 0.42 11.79 -5.78
CA GLU A 204 1.24 10.77 -6.46
C GLU A 204 0.89 9.34 -6.05
N GLU A 205 -0.25 9.14 -5.36
CA GLU A 205 -0.87 7.84 -5.03
C GLU A 205 -0.08 6.94 -4.05
N ALA A 206 1.24 6.87 -4.19
CA ALA A 206 2.03 5.66 -3.96
C ALA A 206 1.95 5.10 -2.53
N TYR A 207 1.47 5.90 -1.58
CA TYR A 207 1.48 5.58 -0.16
C TYR A 207 0.09 5.48 0.48
N PHE A 208 -1.02 5.68 -0.25
CA PHE A 208 -2.37 5.58 0.36
C PHE A 208 -2.65 4.18 0.94
N VAL A 209 -2.35 3.13 0.18
CA VAL A 209 -2.49 1.73 0.65
C VAL A 209 -1.57 1.45 1.83
N SER A 210 -0.30 1.86 1.74
CA SER A 210 0.69 1.71 2.81
C SER A 210 0.29 2.44 4.10
N TYR A 211 -0.29 3.64 3.98
CA TYR A 211 -0.85 4.41 5.08
C TYR A 211 -2.05 3.69 5.72
N ALA A 212 -3.01 3.24 4.90
CA ALA A 212 -4.17 2.50 5.37
C ALA A 212 -3.76 1.22 6.12
N ILE A 213 -2.79 0.48 5.57
CA ILE A 213 -2.19 -0.70 6.22
C ILE A 213 -1.55 -0.34 7.55
N SER A 214 -0.85 0.80 7.66
CA SER A 214 -0.26 1.26 8.93
C SER A 214 -1.35 1.48 9.99
N LEU A 215 -2.44 2.16 9.64
CA LEU A 215 -3.58 2.34 10.55
C LEU A 215 -4.21 0.99 10.97
N ILE A 216 -4.47 0.11 10.00
CA ILE A 216 -5.05 -1.21 10.27
C ILE A 216 -4.13 -2.03 11.18
N SER A 217 -2.83 -1.97 10.97
CA SER A 217 -1.84 -2.71 11.76
C SER A 217 -1.75 -2.19 13.19
N ARG A 218 -1.85 -0.88 13.40
CA ARG A 218 -1.88 -0.28 14.75
C ARG A 218 -3.07 -0.75 15.57
N ASN A 219 -4.24 -0.87 14.94
CA ASN A 219 -5.44 -1.38 15.60
C ASN A 219 -5.31 -2.85 16.06
N LEU A 220 -4.24 -3.57 15.68
CA LEU A 220 -3.97 -4.93 16.17
C LEU A 220 -3.17 -4.94 17.49
N VAL A 221 -2.53 -3.82 17.85
CA VAL A 221 -1.70 -3.69 19.07
C VAL A 221 -2.29 -2.75 20.12
N GLU A 222 -3.33 -1.99 19.77
CA GLU A 222 -4.15 -1.18 20.68
C GLU A 222 -5.30 -1.98 21.29
#